data_AF-A0A6G3S4W6-F1
#
_entry.id   AF-A0A6G3S4W6-F1
#
_cell.length_a   1.000
_cell.length_b   1.000
_cell.length_c   1.000
_cell.angle_alpha   90.00
_cell.angle_beta   90.00
_cell.angle_gamma   90.00
#
_symmetry.space_group_name_H-M   'P 1'
#
loop_
_entity.id
_entity.type
_entity.pdbx_description
1 polymer ?
#
loop_
_entity_poly.entity_id
_entity_poly.type
_entity_poly.pdbx_seq_one_letter_code
_entity_poly.pdbx_strand_id
1 'polypeptide(L)'
;MSVSVDPDTPADGTAIPRRLRTVPQPQPPGAISLRDRARGALLGLAIGDAIGAPAENMKPSQIRERWGRIEGFVADNPAGTDDTEYAIFSGLLLAEKGAALTIADVEAAWHTWIADRDEGPFKGAGFSERGTLENLRRGLAAPISAQHRHAWSDGLAMRAAPFGVFAAGRPA
;
A
#
# COMPACT_ATOMS: atom_id res chain seq x y z
N MET A 1 -9.84 44.30 -59.35
CA MET A 1 -8.66 43.84 -58.58
C MET A 1 -9.22 43.00 -57.44
N SER A 2 -9.01 41.70 -57.29
CA SER A 2 -8.02 40.77 -57.83
C SER A 2 -8.68 39.39 -57.88
N VAL A 3 -8.48 38.69 -58.99
CA VAL A 3 -8.77 37.26 -59.12
C VAL A 3 -7.68 36.50 -58.36
N SER A 4 -8.06 35.54 -57.52
CA SER A 4 -7.16 34.48 -57.07
C SER A 4 -7.87 33.15 -57.33
N VAL A 5 -7.48 32.53 -58.44
CA VAL A 5 -7.71 31.12 -58.70
C VAL A 5 -6.42 30.42 -58.30
N ASP A 6 -6.53 29.30 -57.60
CA ASP A 6 -5.58 28.20 -57.80
C ASP A 6 -6.25 26.88 -57.44
N PRO A 7 -5.78 25.76 -58.03
CA PRO A 7 -6.60 24.92 -58.89
C PRO A 7 -6.75 23.52 -58.28
N ASP A 8 -7.16 22.56 -59.11
CA ASP A 8 -7.38 21.14 -58.82
C ASP A 8 -8.79 20.76 -58.37
N THR A 9 -9.75 21.08 -59.23
CA THR A 9 -10.91 20.18 -59.42
C THR A 9 -10.55 19.20 -60.54
N PRO A 10 -10.37 17.90 -60.27
CA PRO A 10 -10.33 16.90 -61.33
C PRO A 10 -11.70 16.86 -62.00
N ALA A 11 -11.70 16.97 -63.32
CA ALA A 11 -12.88 16.79 -64.16
C ALA A 11 -13.19 15.29 -64.31
N ASP A 12 -13.72 14.67 -63.25
CA ASP A 12 -14.50 13.44 -63.38
C ASP A 12 -15.48 13.31 -62.21
N GLY A 13 -16.73 12.97 -62.50
CA GLY A 13 -17.87 13.02 -61.57
C GLY A 13 -17.87 11.94 -60.48
N THR A 14 -16.71 11.46 -60.03
CA THR A 14 -16.61 10.48 -58.95
C THR A 14 -16.32 11.17 -57.62
N ALA A 15 -17.36 11.31 -56.80
CA ALA A 15 -17.23 11.78 -55.42
C ALA A 15 -16.30 10.83 -54.65
N ILE A 16 -15.08 11.28 -54.32
CA ILE A 16 -14.21 10.56 -53.39
C ILE A 16 -14.91 10.55 -52.03
N PRO A 17 -15.24 9.38 -51.45
CA PRO A 17 -15.86 9.35 -50.14
C PRO A 17 -14.91 9.99 -49.13
N ARG A 18 -15.33 11.10 -48.53
CA ARG A 18 -14.64 11.70 -47.38
C ARG A 18 -14.46 10.59 -46.34
N ARG A 19 -13.23 10.09 -46.18
CA ARG A 19 -12.89 9.23 -45.05
C ARG A 19 -13.20 10.03 -43.79
N LEU A 20 -14.27 9.64 -43.10
CA LEU A 20 -14.51 10.08 -41.73
C LEU A 20 -13.23 9.75 -40.96
N ARG A 21 -12.56 10.77 -40.41
CA ARG A 21 -11.46 10.56 -39.47
C ARG A 21 -12.02 9.67 -38.38
N THR A 22 -11.53 8.44 -38.29
CA THR A 22 -11.84 7.55 -37.18
C THR A 22 -11.47 8.30 -35.91
N VAL A 23 -12.47 8.57 -35.06
CA VAL A 23 -12.22 9.04 -33.70
C VAL A 23 -11.23 8.03 -33.09
N PRO A 24 -10.07 8.48 -32.55
CA PRO A 24 -9.17 7.57 -31.87
C PRO A 24 -9.98 6.83 -30.79
N GLN A 25 -10.13 5.53 -30.95
CA GLN A 25 -10.72 4.71 -29.91
C GLN A 25 -9.77 4.80 -28.71
N PRO A 26 -10.27 5.09 -27.50
CA PRO A 26 -9.46 4.96 -26.29
C PRO A 26 -8.83 3.57 -26.32
N GLN A 27 -7.49 3.50 -26.23
CA GLN A 27 -6.87 2.19 -26.08
C GLN A 27 -7.49 1.53 -24.85
N PRO A 28 -7.92 0.26 -24.95
CA PRO A 28 -8.34 -0.47 -23.76
C PRO A 28 -7.20 -0.35 -22.74
N PRO A 29 -7.51 -0.18 -21.44
CA PRO A 29 -6.48 -0.13 -20.41
C PRO A 29 -5.50 -1.28 -20.65
N GLY A 30 -4.22 -0.97 -20.72
CA GLY A 30 -3.19 -1.99 -20.89
C GLY A 30 -3.38 -3.09 -19.84
N ALA A 31 -3.08 -4.34 -20.19
CA ALA A 31 -3.24 -5.45 -19.27
C ALA A 31 -2.51 -5.15 -17.94
N ILE A 32 -3.24 -5.22 -16.82
CA ILE A 32 -2.69 -4.94 -15.49
C ILE A 32 -1.57 -5.95 -15.20
N SER A 33 -0.34 -5.47 -15.07
CA SER A 33 0.82 -6.31 -14.81
C SER A 33 0.87 -6.79 -13.36
N LEU A 34 1.67 -7.83 -13.08
CA LEU A 34 1.97 -8.23 -11.70
C LEU A 34 2.59 -7.10 -10.88
N ARG A 35 3.39 -6.23 -11.52
CA ARG A 35 3.97 -5.05 -10.89
C ARG A 35 2.90 -4.04 -10.49
N ASP A 36 1.89 -3.83 -11.33
CA ASP A 36 0.78 -2.93 -11.02
C ASP A 36 -0.07 -3.46 -9.86
N ARG A 37 -0.29 -4.78 -9.81
CA ARG A 37 -0.98 -5.43 -8.69
C ARG A 37 -0.19 -5.34 -7.40
N ALA A 38 1.13 -5.60 -7.44
CA ALA A 38 2.00 -5.45 -6.28
C ALA A 38 2.01 -4.02 -5.75
N ARG A 39 2.15 -3.03 -6.65
CA ARG A 39 2.06 -1.61 -6.30
C ARG A 39 0.69 -1.27 -5.72
N GLY A 40 -0.38 -1.72 -6.34
CA GLY A 40 -1.75 -1.49 -5.88
C GLY A 40 -2.02 -2.10 -4.50
N ALA A 41 -1.47 -3.27 -4.20
CA ALA A 41 -1.59 -3.90 -2.88
C ALA A 41 -0.89 -3.10 -1.79
N LEU A 42 0.37 -2.67 -2.02
CA LEU A 42 1.14 -1.90 -1.04
C LEU A 42 0.61 -0.47 -0.86
N LEU A 43 0.23 0.20 -1.96
CA LEU A 43 -0.41 1.52 -1.88
C LEU A 43 -1.80 1.43 -1.26
N GLY A 44 -2.57 0.40 -1.57
CA GLY A 44 -3.90 0.17 -1.01
C GLY A 44 -3.86 -0.04 0.50
N LEU A 45 -2.85 -0.76 1.01
CA LEU A 45 -2.57 -0.86 2.44
C LEU A 45 -2.34 0.52 3.05
N ALA A 46 -1.38 1.29 2.53
CA ALA A 46 -1.03 2.60 3.10
C ALA A 46 -2.18 3.62 3.01
N ILE A 47 -2.93 3.62 1.92
CA ILE A 47 -4.10 4.49 1.75
C ILE A 47 -5.22 4.06 2.70
N GLY A 48 -5.49 2.75 2.81
CA GLY A 48 -6.53 2.21 3.69
C GLY A 48 -6.28 2.53 5.15
N ASP A 49 -5.04 2.33 5.59
CA ASP A 49 -4.53 2.71 6.90
C ASP A 49 -4.75 4.21 7.16
N ALA A 50 -4.20 5.09 6.31
CA ALA A 50 -4.31 6.54 6.50
C ALA A 50 -5.76 7.09 6.43
N ILE A 51 -6.66 6.45 5.68
CA ILE A 51 -8.09 6.79 5.66
C ILE A 51 -8.79 6.30 6.94
N GLY A 52 -8.40 5.13 7.46
CA GLY A 52 -8.99 4.51 8.64
C GLY A 52 -8.54 5.13 9.96
N ALA A 53 -7.28 5.59 10.05
CA ALA A 53 -6.66 6.07 11.28
C ALA A 53 -7.47 7.14 12.04
N PRO A 54 -8.06 8.17 11.40
CA PRO A 54 -8.87 9.17 12.12
C PRO A 54 -10.13 8.59 12.77
N ALA A 55 -10.64 7.47 12.26
CA ALA A 55 -11.85 6.80 12.73
C ALA A 55 -11.57 5.66 13.72
N GLU A 56 -10.29 5.40 14.03
CA GLU A 56 -9.89 4.36 14.97
C GLU A 56 -10.55 4.56 16.34
N ASN A 57 -11.01 3.47 16.97
CA ASN A 57 -11.69 3.47 18.26
C ASN A 57 -13.03 4.26 18.32
N MET A 58 -13.57 4.70 17.17
CA MET A 58 -14.89 5.33 17.09
C MET A 58 -16.00 4.32 16.83
N LYS A 59 -17.17 4.55 17.44
CA LYS A 59 -18.38 3.81 17.10
C LYS A 59 -18.88 4.23 15.71
N PRO A 60 -19.55 3.34 14.96
CA PRO A 60 -20.15 3.70 13.67
C PRO A 60 -21.09 4.91 13.71
N SER A 61 -21.78 5.16 14.84
CA SER A 61 -22.61 6.36 15.01
C SER A 61 -21.80 7.65 15.07
N GLN A 62 -20.64 7.63 15.74
CA GLN A 62 -19.75 8.78 15.85
C GLN A 62 -19.09 9.11 14.50
N ILE A 63 -18.72 8.07 13.74
CA ILE A 63 -18.19 8.23 12.38
C ILE A 63 -19.24 8.89 11.49
N ARG A 64 -20.50 8.41 11.53
CA ARG A 64 -21.61 8.99 10.76
C ARG A 64 -21.93 10.42 11.16
N GLU A 65 -21.94 10.72 12.46
CA GLU A 65 -22.19 12.07 12.96
C GLU A 65 -21.12 13.05 12.50
N ARG A 66 -19.84 12.63 12.51
CA ARG A 66 -18.71 13.50 12.18
C ARG A 66 -18.47 13.67 10.68
N TRP A 67 -18.58 12.59 9.91
CA TRP A 67 -18.19 12.58 8.49
C TRP A 67 -19.26 11.98 7.55
N GLY A 68 -20.34 11.41 8.08
CA GLY A 68 -21.27 10.61 7.27
C GLY A 68 -20.59 9.33 6.78
N ARG A 69 -20.25 9.31 5.48
CA ARG A 69 -19.46 8.24 4.86
C ARG A 69 -18.06 8.78 4.56
N ILE A 70 -17.03 8.08 5.02
CA ILE A 70 -15.65 8.37 4.65
C ILE A 70 -15.42 7.85 3.23
N GLU A 71 -15.13 8.77 2.29
CA GLU A 71 -14.85 8.47 0.88
C GLU A 71 -13.43 8.87 0.46
N GLY A 72 -12.64 9.43 1.39
CA GLY A 72 -11.27 9.88 1.18
C GLY A 72 -10.60 10.27 2.49
N PHE A 73 -9.49 11.00 2.41
CA PHE A 73 -8.78 11.48 3.60
C PHE A 73 -9.60 12.55 4.34
N VAL A 74 -9.74 12.39 5.66
CA VAL A 74 -10.53 13.27 6.52
C VAL A 74 -9.70 14.01 7.59
N ALA A 75 -8.40 13.74 7.65
CA ALA A 75 -7.44 14.46 8.47
C ALA A 75 -6.68 15.49 7.61
N ASP A 76 -6.32 16.63 8.19
CA ASP A 76 -5.59 17.70 7.50
C ASP A 76 -4.19 17.24 7.05
N ASN A 77 -3.58 16.32 7.79
CA ASN A 77 -2.30 15.70 7.47
C ASN A 77 -2.44 14.17 7.56
N PRO A 78 -2.96 13.51 6.51
CA PRO A 78 -3.16 12.06 6.51
C PRO A 78 -1.82 11.33 6.50
N ALA A 79 -1.67 10.34 7.38
CA ALA A 79 -0.50 9.50 7.48
C ALA A 79 -0.92 8.08 7.85
N GLY A 80 -0.14 7.08 7.43
CA GLY A 80 -0.30 5.72 7.94
C GLY A 80 0.17 5.59 9.39
N THR A 81 -0.19 4.49 10.02
CA THR A 81 0.17 4.12 11.39
C THR A 81 1.28 3.06 11.39
N ASP A 82 1.40 2.36 12.52
CA ASP A 82 2.24 1.18 12.68
C ASP A 82 1.93 0.08 11.65
N ASP A 83 0.70 -0.03 11.13
CA ASP A 83 0.33 -0.92 10.03
C ASP A 83 1.25 -0.74 8.81
N THR A 84 1.34 0.51 8.31
CA THR A 84 2.19 0.87 7.17
C THR A 84 3.67 0.75 7.51
N GLU A 85 4.08 1.20 8.70
CA GLU A 85 5.49 1.14 9.12
C GLU A 85 5.99 -0.31 9.20
N TYR A 86 5.22 -1.22 9.80
CA TYR A 86 5.57 -2.62 9.87
C TYR A 86 5.51 -3.34 8.52
N ALA A 87 4.60 -2.93 7.63
CA ALA A 87 4.57 -3.44 6.26
C ALA A 87 5.85 -3.02 5.51
N ILE A 88 6.28 -1.76 5.64
CA ILE A 88 7.55 -1.29 5.06
C ILE A 88 8.73 -2.06 5.66
N PHE A 89 8.80 -2.18 6.98
CA PHE A 89 9.84 -2.94 7.67
C PHE A 89 9.95 -4.38 7.12
N SER A 90 8.82 -5.08 7.02
CA SER A 90 8.78 -6.45 6.48
C SER A 90 9.20 -6.51 5.00
N GLY A 91 8.72 -5.54 4.20
CA GLY A 91 9.06 -5.44 2.79
C GLY A 91 10.55 -5.18 2.54
N LEU A 92 11.19 -4.35 3.36
CA LEU A 92 12.63 -4.07 3.28
C LEU A 92 13.45 -5.31 3.61
N LEU A 93 13.10 -6.04 4.67
CA LEU A 93 13.78 -7.30 5.02
C LEU A 93 13.65 -8.35 3.91
N LEU A 94 12.46 -8.49 3.31
CA LEU A 94 12.26 -9.39 2.17
C LEU A 94 13.02 -8.93 0.92
N ALA A 95 13.10 -7.63 0.67
CA ALA A 95 13.87 -7.09 -0.46
C ALA A 95 15.38 -7.34 -0.30
N GLU A 96 15.89 -7.29 0.94
CA GLU A 96 17.31 -7.51 1.23
C GLU A 96 17.67 -9.00 1.27
N LYS A 97 16.92 -9.80 2.03
CA LYS A 97 17.26 -11.21 2.31
C LYS A 97 16.57 -12.20 1.37
N GLY A 98 15.48 -11.80 0.72
CA GLY A 98 14.66 -12.69 -0.09
C GLY A 98 14.19 -13.92 0.70
N ALA A 99 14.22 -15.08 0.06
CA ALA A 99 13.80 -16.35 0.67
C ALA A 99 14.80 -16.88 1.72
N ALA A 100 15.96 -16.25 1.87
CA ALA A 100 16.94 -16.59 2.88
C ALA A 100 16.70 -15.88 4.22
N LEU A 101 15.62 -15.08 4.35
CA LEU A 101 15.27 -14.38 5.58
C LEU A 101 15.08 -15.36 6.74
N THR A 102 15.88 -15.20 7.79
CA THR A 102 15.83 -16.05 8.99
C THR A 102 15.16 -15.34 10.17
N ILE A 103 14.79 -16.12 11.20
CA ILE A 103 14.31 -15.57 12.48
C ILE A 103 15.36 -14.65 13.11
N ALA A 104 16.65 -15.00 13.02
CA ALA A 104 17.74 -14.20 13.56
C ALA A 104 17.88 -12.85 12.84
N ASP A 105 17.67 -12.80 11.53
CA ASP A 105 17.64 -11.54 10.78
C ASP A 105 16.51 -10.63 11.25
N VAL A 106 15.32 -11.20 11.46
CA VAL A 106 14.14 -10.46 11.95
C VAL A 106 14.39 -9.94 13.36
N GLU A 107 14.93 -10.75 14.27
CA GLU A 107 15.26 -10.34 15.63
C GLU A 107 16.30 -9.21 15.66
N ALA A 108 17.39 -9.34 14.89
CA ALA A 108 18.42 -8.31 14.78
C ALA A 108 17.85 -6.99 14.21
N ALA A 109 16.96 -7.08 13.22
CA ALA A 109 16.29 -5.92 12.66
C ALA A 109 15.32 -5.26 13.66
N TRP A 110 14.59 -6.06 14.45
CA TRP A 110 13.75 -5.54 15.53
C TRP A 110 14.58 -4.79 16.57
N HIS A 111 15.75 -5.31 16.98
CA HIS A 111 16.64 -4.59 17.88
C HIS A 111 17.09 -3.24 17.28
N THR A 112 17.62 -3.29 16.06
CA THR A 112 18.20 -2.12 15.37
C THR A 112 17.17 -1.01 15.13
N TRP A 113 15.98 -1.38 14.67
CA TRP A 113 15.00 -0.43 14.14
C TRP A 113 13.80 -0.19 15.05
N ILE A 114 13.68 -0.89 16.18
CA ILE A 114 12.48 -0.82 17.04
C ILE A 114 12.87 -0.86 18.53
N ALA A 115 13.52 -1.92 18.99
CA ALA A 115 13.69 -2.17 20.42
C ALA A 115 14.67 -1.22 21.10
N ASP A 116 15.78 -0.93 20.42
CA ASP A 116 16.91 -0.19 20.98
C ASP A 116 16.90 1.29 20.57
N ARG A 117 15.84 1.75 19.87
CA ARG A 117 15.67 3.15 19.50
C ARG A 117 15.19 3.98 20.69
N ASP A 118 15.83 5.12 20.90
CA ASP A 118 15.47 6.07 21.96
C ASP A 118 14.32 7.00 21.51
N GLU A 119 13.13 6.41 21.35
CA GLU A 119 11.92 7.12 20.88
C GLU A 119 10.90 7.39 21.99
N GLY A 120 11.23 7.07 23.24
CA GLY A 120 10.31 7.16 24.37
C GLY A 120 9.24 6.05 24.35
N PRO A 121 8.01 6.28 24.86
CA PRO A 121 6.96 5.28 24.80
C PRO A 121 6.63 4.99 23.33
N PHE A 122 6.70 3.72 22.93
CA PHE A 122 6.37 3.28 21.58
C PHE A 122 4.90 3.63 21.28
N LYS A 123 4.67 4.76 20.60
CA LYS A 123 3.34 5.26 20.25
C LYS A 123 2.84 4.50 19.02
N GLY A 124 1.54 4.24 18.94
CA GLY A 124 0.94 3.53 17.80
C GLY A 124 0.84 2.02 17.99
N ALA A 125 1.84 1.34 18.59
CA ALA A 125 1.76 -0.13 18.71
C ALA A 125 0.52 -0.66 19.44
N GLY A 126 -0.08 -1.65 18.79
CA GLY A 126 -0.96 -2.63 19.42
C GLY A 126 -0.37 -3.31 20.65
N PHE A 127 -1.24 -3.98 21.40
CA PHE A 127 -0.87 -4.65 22.67
C PHE A 127 0.14 -5.80 22.47
N SER A 128 0.19 -6.38 21.29
CA SER A 128 1.04 -7.55 20.97
C SER A 128 2.47 -7.16 20.68
N GLU A 129 2.63 -6.12 19.87
CA GLU A 129 3.91 -5.52 19.51
C GLU A 129 4.58 -4.98 20.77
N ARG A 130 3.82 -4.31 21.64
CA ARG A 130 4.30 -3.85 22.95
C ARG A 130 4.75 -5.01 23.86
N GLY A 131 4.01 -6.11 23.88
CA GLY A 131 4.39 -7.31 24.63
C GLY A 131 5.70 -7.90 24.13
N THR A 132 5.86 -7.98 22.81
CA THR A 132 7.10 -8.47 22.17
C THR A 132 8.29 -7.55 22.44
N LEU A 133 8.07 -6.25 22.30
CA LEU A 133 9.08 -5.22 22.55
C LEU A 133 9.60 -5.26 23.99
N GLU A 134 8.71 -5.38 24.97
CA GLU A 134 9.08 -5.47 26.37
C GLU A 134 9.85 -6.76 26.67
N ASN A 135 9.46 -7.89 26.05
CA ASN A 135 10.19 -9.15 26.19
C ASN A 135 11.61 -9.06 25.60
N LEU A 136 11.78 -8.44 24.43
CA LEU A 136 13.09 -8.19 23.81
C LEU A 136 13.97 -7.31 24.72
N ARG A 137 13.40 -6.24 25.29
CA ARG A 137 14.11 -5.36 26.25
C ARG A 137 14.53 -6.06 27.55
N ARG A 138 13.86 -7.17 27.91
CA ARG A 138 14.22 -8.04 29.04
C ARG A 138 15.24 -9.13 28.66
N GLY A 139 15.70 -9.16 27.41
CA GLY A 139 16.67 -10.14 26.92
C GLY A 139 16.07 -11.47 26.48
N LEU A 140 14.75 -11.54 26.24
CA LEU A 140 14.12 -12.73 25.66
C LEU A 140 14.24 -12.68 24.13
N ALA A 141 14.65 -13.80 23.53
CA ALA A 141 14.79 -13.96 22.08
C ALA A 141 13.54 -14.62 21.46
N ALA A 142 13.43 -14.57 20.14
CA ALA A 142 12.43 -15.33 19.40
C ALA A 142 12.64 -16.85 19.59
N PRO A 143 11.56 -17.66 19.62
CA PRO A 143 10.15 -17.28 19.50
C PRO A 143 9.51 -16.86 20.85
N ILE A 144 10.27 -16.91 21.96
CA ILE A 144 9.75 -16.64 23.32
C ILE A 144 9.32 -15.18 23.45
N SER A 145 10.02 -14.26 22.80
CA SER A 145 9.68 -12.84 22.79
C SER A 145 8.24 -12.58 22.31
N ALA A 146 7.72 -13.38 21.39
CA ALA A 146 6.35 -13.28 20.88
C ALA A 146 5.29 -13.98 21.75
N GLN A 147 5.67 -14.62 22.87
CA GLN A 147 4.72 -15.24 23.79
C GLN A 147 4.15 -14.19 24.77
N HIS A 148 2.96 -13.67 24.46
CA HIS A 148 2.23 -12.72 25.30
C HIS A 148 0.72 -12.98 25.25
N ARG A 149 -0.05 -12.36 26.16
CA ARG A 149 -1.50 -12.60 26.34
C ARG A 149 -2.40 -12.08 25.21
N HIS A 150 -1.81 -11.45 24.21
CA HIS A 150 -2.52 -10.69 23.15
C HIS A 150 -2.32 -11.28 21.76
N ALA A 151 -1.80 -12.51 21.63
CA ALA A 151 -1.56 -13.17 20.35
C ALA A 151 -2.80 -13.29 19.42
N TRP A 152 -3.99 -12.96 19.90
CA TRP A 152 -5.24 -12.87 19.14
C TRP A 152 -5.42 -11.55 18.36
N SER A 153 -4.54 -10.55 18.54
CA SER A 153 -4.61 -9.29 17.80
C SER A 153 -4.29 -9.48 16.32
N ASP A 154 -4.71 -8.52 15.49
CA ASP A 154 -4.44 -8.43 14.05
C ASP A 154 -3.04 -7.86 13.70
N GLY A 155 -2.22 -7.50 14.69
CA GLY A 155 -0.86 -6.95 14.49
C GLY A 155 0.07 -7.73 13.54
N LEU A 156 -0.13 -9.04 13.38
CA LEU A 156 0.55 -9.83 12.33
C LEU A 156 -0.11 -9.66 10.95
N ALA A 157 -1.44 -9.69 10.90
CA ALA A 157 -2.21 -9.67 9.66
C ALA A 157 -2.14 -8.31 8.95
N MET A 158 -2.18 -7.21 9.69
CA MET A 158 -2.15 -5.84 9.14
C MET A 158 -0.92 -5.55 8.26
N ARG A 159 0.19 -6.25 8.54
CA ARG A 159 1.49 -6.09 7.85
C ARG A 159 1.84 -7.22 6.87
N ALA A 160 0.90 -8.12 6.55
CA ALA A 160 1.20 -9.34 5.79
C ALA A 160 1.35 -9.11 4.26
N ALA A 161 0.88 -7.98 3.72
CA ALA A 161 0.85 -7.73 2.28
C ALA A 161 2.20 -7.90 1.55
N PRO A 162 3.35 -7.44 2.08
CA PRO A 162 4.65 -7.64 1.44
C PRO A 162 5.01 -9.11 1.22
N PHE A 163 4.65 -10.01 2.15
CA PHE A 163 4.90 -11.44 2.01
C PHE A 163 4.08 -12.04 0.86
N GLY A 164 2.81 -11.64 0.74
CA GLY A 164 1.95 -12.06 -0.38
C GLY A 164 2.45 -11.56 -1.74
N VAL A 165 3.02 -10.33 -1.78
CA VAL A 165 3.67 -9.79 -2.97
C VAL A 165 4.94 -10.57 -3.31
N PHE A 166 5.78 -10.84 -2.32
CA PHE A 166 7.05 -11.56 -2.50
C PHE A 166 6.84 -13.00 -2.98
N ALA A 167 5.90 -13.71 -2.36
CA ALA A 167 5.58 -15.11 -2.64
C ALA A 167 4.47 -15.29 -3.68
N ALA A 168 4.16 -14.25 -4.48
CA ALA A 168 3.07 -14.30 -5.45
C ALA A 168 3.22 -15.49 -6.43
N GLY A 169 2.23 -16.39 -6.40
CA GLY A 169 2.23 -17.63 -7.21
C GLY A 169 3.18 -18.73 -6.74
N ARG A 170 3.87 -18.55 -5.60
CA ARG A 170 4.83 -19.51 -5.02
C ARG A 170 4.72 -19.55 -3.47
N PRO A 171 3.59 -20.05 -2.91
CA PRO A 171 3.46 -20.25 -1.47
C PRO A 171 4.22 -21.53 -1.06
N ALA A 172 5.38 -21.40 -0.43
CA ALA A 172 6.19 -22.52 0.05
C ALA A 172 6.93 -22.12 1.33
#